data_AF-A0AAN0X4Y9-F1
#
_entry.id   AF-A0AAN0X4Y9-F1
#
_cell.length_a   1.000
_cell.length_b   1.000
_cell.length_c   1.000
_cell.angle_alpha   90.00
_cell.angle_beta   90.00
_cell.angle_gamma   90.00
#
_symmetry.space_group_name_H-M   'P 1'
#
loop_
_entity.id
_entity.type
_entity.pdbx_description
1 polymer ?
#
loop_
_entity_poly.entity_id
_entity_poly.type
_entity_poly.pdbx_seq_one_letter_code
_entity_poly.pdbx_strand_id
1 'polypeptide(L)'
;MNKSNVNIYDSIGELSKDSRAKLIREIKKNLSLNSSVLSENNSNYLNSDSTVQIDDFLSKKFMEESLWIKIWVYILSFFQKDKTKEDIYKMHLLKNLEGHINSMYKNPVINFKKGYLRVGFVEMFFELYCYLIELKGYFKMLETGNIVEQAMFEVIQSKIPNSQCRLEDFLALEEHEQFLRKDKSQNELEAIIRIKISNYINSIPSQTYTVVEDMFEFFYVLNGIAFFPYKSFLSFFNVELLDDVDNFDVADLDGTVSISFESVDKYFRCFFELLHTLRDIEINEEVLKIIVKNYFLIIKSDENGILSEENLLGIDSMFKSILGIMIKIISFSKTLPYLDVFKIYYENPVLKPKKYVPCFDVKSFYENVLFLNVSGQLVKNYSKSLTVLLNKELKDLIKNYSVIMNLDNIIFKGMGLEYSNLKKLYFLNEFFKYVYDVKMMEILRTVNNVVLVNNTDLRSLYIKLERDISVLRKEVYDLYFELNYKNEEYEKYNEDYNIDDSYKDKILEWYLREIETVKRLVFNFMSYFIDLRGKYIALLENNNAFIQSALNLSHKLSTDDNVKISLSYVIDNILFIIKQALFILENL
;
A
#
# COMPACT_ATOMS: atom_id res chain seq x y z
N MET A 1 -7.09 24.09 -0.39
CA MET A 1 -6.93 22.97 0.57
C MET A 1 -5.83 22.08 0.04
N ASN A 2 -4.68 22.00 0.74
CA ASN A 2 -3.53 21.19 0.33
C ASN A 2 -3.90 19.70 0.39
N LYS A 3 -4.36 19.12 -0.72
CA LYS A 3 -4.34 17.68 -0.93
C LYS A 3 -2.88 17.29 -1.06
N SER A 4 -2.29 16.74 0.00
CA SER A 4 -0.99 16.08 -0.09
C SER A 4 -1.11 14.96 -1.13
N ASN A 5 -0.38 15.06 -2.23
CA ASN A 5 -0.17 13.94 -3.15
C ASN A 5 0.61 12.87 -2.38
N VAL A 6 -0.11 12.01 -1.66
CA VAL A 6 0.48 10.85 -1.01
C VAL A 6 0.72 9.83 -2.11
N ASN A 7 1.95 9.79 -2.65
CA ASN A 7 2.37 8.68 -3.49
C ASN A 7 2.44 7.44 -2.60
N ILE A 8 1.52 6.49 -2.83
CA ILE A 8 1.43 5.24 -2.08
C ILE A 8 2.77 4.50 -2.12
N TYR A 9 3.57 4.73 -3.18
CA TYR A 9 4.78 3.99 -3.48
C TYR A 9 6.09 4.63 -3.03
N ASP A 10 6.12 5.92 -2.66
CA ASP A 10 7.28 6.53 -1.99
C ASP A 10 7.49 5.95 -0.59
N SER A 11 6.40 5.50 0.04
CA SER A 11 6.40 4.89 1.36
C SER A 11 6.71 3.38 1.33
N ILE A 12 6.70 2.76 0.14
CA ILE A 12 6.90 1.31 -0.08
C ILE A 12 8.37 0.92 -0.22
N GLY A 13 9.24 1.86 -0.58
CA GLY A 13 10.69 1.63 -0.63
C GLY A 13 11.27 1.15 0.70
N GLU A 14 10.63 1.55 1.80
CA GLU A 14 11.11 1.42 3.18
C GLU A 14 10.61 0.15 3.91
N LEU A 15 9.67 -0.61 3.34
CA LEU A 15 9.19 -1.87 3.91
C LEU A 15 10.10 -3.05 3.55
N SER A 16 10.11 -4.09 4.40
CA SER A 16 10.82 -5.34 4.11
C SER A 16 10.36 -5.97 2.78
N LYS A 17 11.31 -6.48 1.99
CA LYS A 17 11.07 -6.98 0.61
C LYS A 17 9.94 -8.02 0.55
N ASP A 18 9.88 -8.92 1.53
CA ASP A 18 8.89 -10.01 1.58
C ASP A 18 7.49 -9.53 1.92
N SER A 19 7.35 -8.64 2.91
CA SER A 19 6.06 -8.05 3.29
C SER A 19 5.49 -7.19 2.16
N ARG A 20 6.37 -6.41 1.51
CA ARG A 20 6.04 -5.64 0.31
C ARG A 20 5.57 -6.53 -0.84
N ALA A 21 6.31 -7.59 -1.17
CA ALA A 21 5.97 -8.47 -2.27
C ALA A 21 4.63 -9.19 -2.02
N LYS A 22 4.37 -9.62 -0.78
CA LYS A 22 3.10 -10.23 -0.39
C LYS A 22 1.92 -9.27 -0.53
N LEU A 23 2.04 -8.04 0.00
CA LEU A 23 0.95 -7.07 -0.05
C LEU A 23 0.68 -6.60 -1.49
N ILE A 24 1.73 -6.36 -2.29
CA ILE A 24 1.57 -6.02 -3.71
C ILE A 24 0.90 -7.17 -4.47
N ARG A 25 1.25 -8.42 -4.16
CA ARG A 25 0.58 -9.59 -4.77
C ARG A 25 -0.90 -9.66 -4.39
N GLU A 26 -1.24 -9.39 -3.13
CA GLU A 26 -2.64 -9.33 -2.66
C GLU A 26 -3.41 -8.17 -3.33
N ILE A 27 -2.81 -6.99 -3.43
CA ILE A 27 -3.36 -5.83 -4.15
C ILE A 27 -3.62 -6.16 -5.61
N LYS A 28 -2.63 -6.71 -6.32
CA LYS A 28 -2.77 -7.11 -7.73
C LYS A 28 -3.79 -8.23 -7.94
N LYS A 29 -3.91 -9.14 -6.96
CA LYS A 29 -4.96 -10.17 -6.95
C LYS A 29 -6.34 -9.54 -6.77
N ASN A 30 -6.50 -8.59 -5.86
CA ASN A 30 -7.78 -7.92 -5.59
C ASN A 30 -8.26 -7.08 -6.77
N LEU A 31 -7.32 -6.55 -7.57
CA LEU A 31 -7.62 -5.80 -8.79
C LEU A 31 -7.78 -6.67 -10.04
N SER A 32 -7.56 -8.00 -9.96
CA SER A 32 -7.66 -8.93 -11.10
C SER A 32 -6.93 -8.49 -12.38
N LEU A 33 -5.91 -7.63 -12.28
CA LEU A 33 -5.19 -7.08 -13.43
C LEU A 33 -4.43 -8.14 -14.24
N ASN A 34 -4.21 -9.33 -13.64
CA ASN A 34 -3.47 -10.45 -14.22
C ASN A 34 -4.30 -11.73 -14.41
N SER A 35 -5.60 -11.74 -14.09
CA SER A 35 -6.42 -12.92 -14.36
C SER A 35 -6.72 -12.97 -15.85
N SER A 36 -6.27 -14.02 -16.54
CA SER A 36 -6.72 -14.27 -17.90
C SER A 36 -8.24 -14.39 -17.88
N VAL A 37 -8.92 -13.64 -18.75
CA VAL A 37 -10.40 -13.64 -18.87
C VAL A 37 -10.98 -15.07 -19.04
N LEU A 38 -10.13 -16.03 -19.42
CA LEU A 38 -10.45 -17.44 -19.59
C LEU A 38 -10.53 -18.26 -18.28
N SER A 39 -10.26 -17.71 -17.10
CA SER A 39 -10.29 -18.47 -15.84
C SER A 39 -11.68 -18.55 -15.20
N GLU A 40 -12.26 -19.76 -15.25
CA GLU A 40 -13.30 -20.35 -14.39
C GLU A 40 -14.55 -19.49 -14.05
N ASN A 41 -15.41 -19.26 -15.04
CA ASN A 41 -16.84 -19.08 -14.77
C ASN A 41 -17.62 -20.31 -15.29
N ASN A 42 -17.43 -21.46 -14.64
CA ASN A 42 -18.26 -22.67 -14.82
C ASN A 42 -19.66 -22.49 -14.17
N SER A 43 -20.37 -21.41 -14.49
CA SER A 43 -21.78 -21.26 -14.12
C SER A 43 -22.64 -21.53 -15.36
N ASN A 44 -23.73 -22.29 -15.21
CA ASN A 44 -24.68 -22.60 -16.28
C ASN A 44 -24.94 -21.37 -17.15
N TYR A 45 -24.43 -21.41 -18.38
CA TYR A 45 -24.22 -20.25 -19.27
C TYR A 45 -25.49 -19.69 -19.90
N LEU A 46 -26.64 -20.27 -19.55
CA LEU A 46 -27.96 -19.89 -20.01
C LEU A 46 -28.74 -19.34 -18.81
N ASN A 47 -29.53 -18.27 -19.00
CA ASN A 47 -30.64 -18.04 -18.08
C ASN A 47 -31.54 -19.28 -18.18
N SER A 48 -31.68 -20.01 -17.08
CA SER A 48 -32.35 -21.31 -16.97
C SER A 48 -33.83 -21.28 -17.35
N ASP A 49 -34.42 -20.09 -17.53
CA ASP A 49 -35.83 -19.90 -17.93
C ASP A 49 -36.06 -19.92 -19.46
N SER A 50 -35.02 -20.18 -20.26
CA SER A 50 -35.07 -19.94 -21.71
C SER A 50 -35.95 -20.90 -22.51
N THR A 51 -36.11 -22.18 -22.13
CA THR A 51 -36.84 -23.14 -22.97
C THR A 51 -38.34 -22.86 -23.05
N VAL A 52 -38.98 -22.54 -21.92
CA VAL A 52 -40.41 -22.18 -21.86
C VAL A 52 -40.66 -20.81 -22.51
N GLN A 53 -39.70 -19.88 -22.41
CA GLN A 53 -39.80 -18.57 -23.05
C GLN A 53 -39.60 -18.60 -24.59
N ILE A 54 -38.90 -19.61 -25.12
CA ILE A 54 -38.66 -19.75 -26.57
C ILE A 54 -39.95 -20.12 -27.30
N ASP A 55 -40.71 -21.09 -26.80
CA ASP A 55 -41.92 -21.56 -27.49
C ASP A 55 -43.02 -20.47 -27.46
N ASP A 56 -43.17 -19.77 -26.34
CA ASP A 56 -44.07 -18.61 -26.21
C ASP A 56 -43.63 -17.43 -27.11
N PHE A 57 -42.32 -17.18 -27.22
CA PHE A 57 -41.80 -16.15 -28.12
C PHE A 57 -42.01 -16.51 -29.59
N LEU A 58 -41.69 -17.75 -29.98
CA LEU A 58 -41.81 -18.23 -31.36
C LEU A 58 -43.27 -18.25 -31.79
N SER A 59 -44.19 -18.71 -30.95
CA SER A 59 -45.62 -18.74 -31.24
C SER A 59 -46.20 -17.32 -31.37
N LYS A 60 -45.86 -16.40 -30.45
CA LYS A 60 -46.29 -14.99 -30.53
C LYS A 60 -45.76 -14.31 -31.79
N LYS A 61 -44.46 -14.43 -32.05
CA LYS A 61 -43.83 -13.81 -33.22
C LYS A 61 -44.35 -14.40 -34.53
N PHE A 62 -44.58 -15.72 -34.57
CA PHE A 62 -45.21 -16.38 -35.72
C PHE A 62 -46.62 -15.84 -35.99
N MET A 63 -47.39 -15.48 -34.97
CA MET A 63 -48.72 -14.84 -35.15
C MET A 63 -48.63 -13.41 -35.69
N GLU A 64 -47.52 -12.72 -35.48
CA GLU A 64 -47.27 -11.37 -36.00
C GLU A 64 -46.70 -11.37 -37.43
N GLU A 65 -46.26 -12.52 -37.95
CA GLU A 65 -45.66 -12.65 -39.28
C GLU A 65 -46.63 -12.45 -40.45
N SER A 66 -46.05 -12.19 -41.62
CA SER A 66 -46.78 -12.09 -42.88
C SER A 66 -47.53 -13.40 -43.22
N LEU A 67 -48.70 -13.27 -43.87
CA LEU A 67 -49.54 -14.40 -44.27
C LEU A 67 -48.81 -15.42 -45.16
N TRP A 68 -47.90 -14.95 -46.01
CA TRP A 68 -47.12 -15.80 -46.91
C TRP A 68 -46.12 -16.69 -46.18
N ILE A 69 -45.44 -16.17 -45.15
CA ILE A 69 -44.52 -16.94 -44.32
C ILE A 69 -45.29 -17.99 -43.53
N LYS A 70 -46.45 -17.63 -42.97
CA LYS A 70 -47.35 -18.57 -42.30
C LYS A 70 -47.74 -19.71 -43.22
N ILE A 71 -48.29 -19.41 -44.41
CA ILE A 71 -48.69 -20.42 -45.41
C ILE A 71 -47.52 -21.35 -45.76
N TRP A 72 -46.32 -20.79 -45.98
CA TRP A 72 -45.13 -21.57 -46.30
C TRP A 72 -44.71 -22.52 -45.16
N VAL A 73 -44.71 -22.05 -43.91
CA VAL A 73 -44.43 -22.88 -42.73
C VAL A 73 -45.48 -23.99 -42.58
N TYR A 74 -46.76 -23.67 -42.79
CA TYR A 74 -47.85 -24.65 -42.76
C TYR A 74 -47.68 -25.74 -43.83
N ILE A 75 -47.35 -25.37 -45.06
CA ILE A 75 -47.07 -26.33 -46.15
C ILE A 75 -45.88 -27.22 -45.80
N LEU A 76 -44.77 -26.65 -45.32
CA LEU A 76 -43.59 -27.45 -44.94
C LEU A 76 -43.84 -28.37 -43.76
N SER A 77 -44.60 -27.93 -42.76
CA SER A 77 -44.99 -28.76 -41.61
C SER A 77 -45.82 -29.97 -42.03
N PHE A 78 -46.60 -29.84 -43.11
CA PHE A 78 -47.36 -30.95 -43.68
C PHE A 78 -46.47 -32.02 -44.32
N PHE A 79 -45.36 -31.61 -44.96
CA PHE A 79 -44.42 -32.52 -45.61
C PHE A 79 -43.32 -33.07 -44.68
N GLN A 80 -43.00 -32.36 -43.59
CA GLN A 80 -41.95 -32.72 -42.63
C GLN A 80 -42.56 -33.16 -41.30
N LYS A 81 -43.03 -34.42 -41.22
CA LYS A 81 -43.76 -34.96 -40.06
C LYS A 81 -42.97 -34.98 -38.75
N ASP A 82 -41.64 -34.93 -38.82
CA ASP A 82 -40.75 -35.02 -37.65
C ASP A 82 -40.40 -33.65 -37.04
N LYS A 83 -40.91 -32.53 -37.59
CA LYS A 83 -40.62 -31.17 -37.11
C LYS A 83 -41.89 -30.40 -36.77
N THR A 84 -41.87 -29.68 -35.65
CA THR A 84 -42.99 -28.81 -35.27
C THR A 84 -43.02 -27.55 -36.15
N LYS A 85 -44.13 -26.81 -36.13
CA LYS A 85 -44.24 -25.54 -36.88
C LYS A 85 -43.23 -24.52 -36.33
N GLU A 86 -43.06 -24.53 -35.02
CA GLU A 86 -42.12 -23.74 -34.25
C GLU A 86 -40.67 -24.05 -34.67
N ASP A 87 -40.31 -25.32 -34.87
CA ASP A 87 -38.99 -25.72 -35.37
C ASP A 87 -38.72 -25.22 -36.80
N ILE A 88 -39.72 -25.31 -37.69
CA ILE A 88 -39.61 -24.84 -39.07
C ILE A 88 -39.48 -23.31 -39.11
N TYR A 89 -40.25 -22.61 -38.29
CA TYR A 89 -40.19 -21.15 -38.18
C TYR A 89 -38.90 -20.67 -37.52
N LYS A 90 -38.42 -21.35 -36.48
CA LYS A 90 -37.10 -21.13 -35.87
C LYS A 90 -35.98 -21.23 -36.92
N MET A 91 -36.01 -22.27 -37.76
CA MET A 91 -35.02 -22.45 -38.82
C MET A 91 -35.13 -21.38 -39.92
N HIS A 92 -36.34 -20.88 -40.21
CA HIS A 92 -36.53 -19.72 -41.09
C HIS A 92 -35.90 -18.45 -40.52
N LEU A 93 -36.13 -18.16 -39.22
CA LEU A 93 -35.54 -17.01 -38.53
C LEU A 93 -34.00 -17.07 -38.55
N LEU A 94 -33.41 -18.22 -38.19
CA LEU A 94 -31.95 -18.39 -38.19
C LEU A 94 -31.35 -18.23 -39.59
N LYS A 95 -32.02 -18.71 -40.64
CA LYS A 95 -31.57 -18.54 -42.02
C LYS A 95 -31.69 -17.09 -42.51
N ASN A 96 -32.72 -16.36 -42.08
CA ASN A 96 -32.83 -14.93 -42.37
C ASN A 96 -31.72 -14.14 -41.68
N LEU A 97 -31.37 -14.47 -40.43
CA LEU A 97 -30.22 -13.89 -39.73
C LEU A 97 -28.91 -14.20 -40.47
N GLU A 98 -28.69 -15.46 -40.87
CA GLU A 98 -27.52 -15.85 -41.66
C GLU A 98 -27.41 -15.05 -42.97
N GLY A 99 -28.52 -14.92 -43.71
CA GLY A 99 -28.55 -14.15 -44.96
C GLY A 99 -28.25 -12.66 -44.75
N HIS A 100 -28.79 -12.08 -43.67
CA HIS A 100 -28.54 -10.69 -43.30
C HIS A 100 -27.05 -10.45 -43.00
N ILE A 101 -26.47 -11.23 -42.10
CA ILE A 101 -25.06 -11.07 -41.69
C ILE A 101 -24.12 -11.29 -42.87
N ASN A 102 -24.34 -12.36 -43.67
CA ASN A 102 -23.49 -12.66 -44.81
C ASN A 102 -23.58 -11.63 -45.94
N SER A 103 -24.65 -10.81 -45.98
CA SER A 103 -24.79 -9.72 -46.95
C SER A 103 -24.10 -8.42 -46.54
N MET A 104 -23.72 -8.27 -45.27
CA MET A 104 -23.07 -7.06 -44.74
C MET A 104 -21.58 -6.97 -45.09
N TYR A 105 -20.94 -8.12 -45.35
CA TYR A 105 -19.50 -8.23 -45.51
C TYR A 105 -19.15 -8.81 -46.88
N LYS A 106 -17.92 -8.54 -47.35
CA LYS A 106 -17.47 -9.01 -48.66
C LYS A 106 -17.40 -10.53 -48.70
N ASN A 107 -16.91 -11.14 -47.62
CA ASN A 107 -16.86 -12.58 -47.45
C ASN A 107 -18.02 -13.06 -46.56
N PRO A 108 -18.58 -14.27 -46.79
CA PRO A 108 -19.56 -14.82 -45.89
C PRO A 108 -18.94 -15.01 -44.49
N VAL A 109 -19.71 -14.70 -43.45
CA VAL A 109 -19.31 -14.72 -42.04
C VAL A 109 -19.55 -16.08 -41.43
N ILE A 110 -20.71 -16.67 -41.70
CA ILE A 110 -21.20 -17.87 -41.01
C ILE A 110 -21.94 -18.79 -41.99
N ASN A 111 -21.81 -20.09 -41.78
CA ASN A 111 -22.62 -21.09 -42.46
C ASN A 111 -23.39 -21.92 -41.43
N PHE A 112 -24.66 -21.59 -41.23
CA PHE A 112 -25.51 -22.23 -40.21
C PHE A 112 -25.66 -23.73 -40.50
N LYS A 113 -25.97 -24.09 -41.75
CA LYS A 113 -26.20 -25.50 -42.14
C LYS A 113 -25.00 -26.41 -41.92
N LYS A 114 -23.79 -25.86 -41.99
CA LYS A 114 -22.55 -26.62 -41.84
C LYS A 114 -21.88 -26.43 -40.48
N GLY A 115 -22.39 -25.53 -39.62
CA GLY A 115 -21.80 -25.25 -38.31
C GLY A 115 -20.39 -24.66 -38.36
N TYR A 116 -20.09 -23.87 -39.40
CA TYR A 116 -18.76 -23.28 -39.59
C TYR A 116 -18.82 -21.74 -39.59
N LEU A 117 -17.78 -21.13 -39.01
CA LEU A 117 -17.41 -19.74 -39.25
C LEU A 117 -16.50 -19.68 -40.47
N ARG A 118 -16.58 -18.57 -41.17
CA ARG A 118 -15.76 -18.27 -42.34
C ARG A 118 -14.96 -17.01 -42.09
N VAL A 119 -14.02 -16.75 -42.99
CA VAL A 119 -13.16 -15.57 -42.95
C VAL A 119 -13.90 -14.23 -42.84
N GLY A 120 -15.13 -14.11 -43.33
CA GLY A 120 -15.95 -12.90 -43.13
C GLY A 120 -16.16 -12.57 -41.64
N PHE A 121 -16.06 -13.55 -40.75
CA PHE A 121 -16.07 -13.33 -39.30
C PHE A 121 -14.84 -12.56 -38.82
N VAL A 122 -13.66 -12.82 -39.39
CA VAL A 122 -12.44 -12.05 -39.07
C VAL A 122 -12.56 -10.63 -39.61
N GLU A 123 -13.00 -10.48 -40.86
CA GLU A 123 -13.31 -9.19 -41.50
C GLU A 123 -14.25 -8.34 -40.63
N MET A 124 -15.29 -8.95 -40.08
CA MET A 124 -16.26 -8.30 -39.20
C MET A 124 -15.63 -7.64 -37.96
N PHE A 125 -14.59 -8.23 -37.36
CA PHE A 125 -13.96 -7.69 -36.14
C PHE A 125 -12.61 -7.02 -36.39
N PHE A 126 -12.12 -7.00 -37.63
CA PHE A 126 -10.77 -6.53 -37.91
C PHE A 126 -10.57 -5.06 -37.57
N GLU A 127 -11.51 -4.19 -37.95
CA GLU A 127 -11.45 -2.77 -37.61
C GLU A 127 -11.49 -2.53 -36.09
N LEU A 128 -12.30 -3.31 -35.37
CA LEU A 128 -12.32 -3.30 -33.91
C LEU A 128 -10.95 -3.72 -33.34
N TYR A 129 -10.34 -4.76 -33.91
CA TYR A 129 -9.02 -5.25 -33.51
C TYR A 129 -7.91 -4.20 -33.67
N CYS A 130 -7.91 -3.41 -34.75
CA CYS A 130 -6.94 -2.32 -34.94
C CYS A 130 -6.97 -1.32 -33.77
N TYR A 131 -8.17 -0.84 -33.39
CA TYR A 131 -8.31 0.07 -32.24
C TYR A 131 -7.93 -0.59 -30.91
N LEU A 132 -8.17 -1.90 -30.78
CA LEU A 132 -7.81 -2.64 -29.57
C LEU A 132 -6.30 -2.81 -29.42
N ILE A 133 -5.52 -2.89 -30.52
CA ILE A 133 -4.05 -2.90 -30.45
C ILE A 133 -3.53 -1.57 -29.88
N GLU A 134 -4.01 -0.45 -30.38
CA GLU A 134 -3.65 0.88 -29.87
C GLU A 134 -3.96 0.98 -28.37
N LEU A 135 -5.15 0.53 -27.98
CA LEU A 135 -5.59 0.53 -26.58
C LEU A 135 -4.77 -0.43 -25.71
N LYS A 136 -4.37 -1.59 -26.24
CA LYS A 136 -3.48 -2.54 -25.55
C LYS A 136 -2.11 -1.92 -25.27
N GLY A 137 -1.59 -1.10 -26.19
CA GLY A 137 -0.37 -0.31 -25.98
C GLY A 137 -0.51 0.61 -24.76
N TYR A 138 -1.62 1.33 -24.66
CA TYR A 138 -1.93 2.17 -23.49
C TYR A 138 -1.98 1.36 -22.18
N PHE A 139 -2.71 0.25 -22.13
CA PHE A 139 -2.78 -0.53 -20.89
C PHE A 139 -1.42 -1.12 -20.48
N LYS A 140 -0.60 -1.57 -21.44
CA LYS A 140 0.77 -2.00 -21.15
C LYS A 140 1.62 -0.89 -20.52
N MET A 141 1.43 0.36 -20.94
CA MET A 141 2.12 1.50 -20.31
C MET A 141 1.73 1.69 -18.83
N LEU A 142 0.49 1.32 -18.48
CA LEU A 142 -0.03 1.43 -17.10
C LEU A 142 0.41 0.30 -16.17
N GLU A 143 0.86 -0.84 -16.71
CA GLU A 143 1.36 -1.97 -15.91
C GLU A 143 2.64 -1.59 -15.13
N THR A 144 3.39 -0.62 -15.64
CA THR A 144 4.57 -0.04 -14.99
C THR A 144 4.21 0.99 -13.93
N GLY A 145 4.86 0.94 -12.76
CA GLY A 145 4.78 2.01 -11.76
C GLY A 145 3.53 2.04 -10.87
N ASN A 146 2.66 1.03 -10.94
CA ASN A 146 1.43 0.90 -10.13
C ASN A 146 0.48 2.12 -10.26
N ILE A 147 0.36 2.63 -11.49
CA ILE A 147 -0.39 3.85 -11.80
C ILE A 147 -1.88 3.68 -11.53
N VAL A 148 -2.42 2.50 -11.87
CA VAL A 148 -3.85 2.19 -11.71
C VAL A 148 -4.21 2.10 -10.22
N GLU A 149 -3.34 1.49 -9.41
CA GLU A 149 -3.49 1.41 -7.95
C GLU A 149 -3.53 2.81 -7.33
N GLN A 150 -2.62 3.69 -7.72
CA GLN A 150 -2.58 5.07 -7.24
C GLN A 150 -3.84 5.85 -7.65
N ALA A 151 -4.29 5.71 -8.89
CA ALA A 151 -5.49 6.34 -9.40
C ALA A 151 -6.74 5.85 -8.66
N MET A 152 -6.88 4.54 -8.45
CA MET A 152 -8.02 3.95 -7.73
C MET A 152 -8.05 4.42 -6.27
N PHE A 153 -6.90 4.51 -5.60
CA PHE A 153 -6.83 5.07 -4.26
C PHE A 153 -7.26 6.55 -4.19
N GLU A 154 -6.81 7.38 -5.15
CA GLU A 154 -7.22 8.80 -5.25
C GLU A 154 -8.74 8.91 -5.45
N VAL A 155 -9.32 8.06 -6.31
CA VAL A 155 -10.77 8.03 -6.55
C VAL A 155 -11.52 7.62 -5.28
N ILE A 156 -11.11 6.54 -4.59
CA ILE A 156 -11.76 6.09 -3.34
C ILE A 156 -11.77 7.21 -2.30
N GLN A 157 -10.61 7.84 -2.07
CA GLN A 157 -10.50 8.95 -1.12
C GLN A 157 -11.38 10.13 -1.49
N SER A 158 -11.54 10.42 -2.79
CA SER A 158 -12.40 11.53 -3.25
C SER A 158 -13.88 11.32 -2.92
N LYS A 159 -14.33 10.06 -2.78
CA LYS A 159 -15.72 9.71 -2.49
C LYS A 159 -16.01 9.55 -1.00
N ILE A 160 -14.97 9.46 -0.15
CA ILE A 160 -15.12 9.34 1.30
C ILE A 160 -14.92 10.71 1.97
N PRO A 161 -15.93 11.28 2.64
CA PRO A 161 -15.77 12.50 3.43
C PRO A 161 -14.74 12.29 4.55
N ASN A 162 -13.80 13.22 4.71
CA ASN A 162 -12.74 13.14 5.73
C ASN A 162 -11.94 11.83 5.67
N SER A 163 -11.57 11.39 4.46
CA SER A 163 -10.80 10.17 4.26
C SER A 163 -9.55 10.11 5.15
N GLN A 164 -9.41 9.05 5.93
CA GLN A 164 -8.24 8.80 6.77
C GLN A 164 -7.13 8.16 5.94
N CYS A 165 -5.92 8.69 6.03
CA CYS A 165 -4.77 8.19 5.26
C CYS A 165 -3.41 8.44 5.90
N ARG A 166 -3.35 9.17 7.01
CA ARG A 166 -2.11 9.50 7.71
C ARG A 166 -1.88 8.56 8.87
N LEU A 167 -0.63 8.42 9.28
CA LEU A 167 -0.29 7.64 10.48
C LEU A 167 -1.07 8.13 11.71
N GLU A 168 -1.20 9.44 11.87
CA GLU A 168 -1.88 10.06 13.02
C GLU A 168 -3.39 9.79 13.05
N ASP A 169 -4.00 9.42 11.93
CA ASP A 169 -5.41 9.05 11.86
C ASP A 169 -5.67 7.69 12.51
N PHE A 170 -4.66 6.80 12.50
CA PHE A 170 -4.78 5.42 12.98
C PHE A 170 -3.94 5.15 14.24
N LEU A 171 -2.90 5.93 14.51
CA LEU A 171 -2.01 5.71 15.64
C LEU A 171 -1.97 6.94 16.55
N ALA A 172 -2.30 6.74 17.83
CA ALA A 172 -2.21 7.82 18.81
C ALA A 172 -0.74 8.18 19.08
N LEU A 173 -0.48 9.43 19.45
CA LEU A 173 0.87 9.92 19.75
C LEU A 173 1.54 9.09 20.84
N GLU A 174 0.80 8.69 21.87
CA GLU A 174 1.32 7.89 22.98
C GLU A 174 1.73 6.48 22.54
N GLU A 175 0.97 5.86 21.64
CA GLU A 175 1.28 4.53 21.08
C GLU A 175 2.53 4.60 20.18
N HIS A 176 2.67 5.70 19.44
CA HIS A 176 3.84 5.95 18.61
C HIS A 176 5.11 6.21 19.46
N GLU A 177 5.01 7.03 20.52
CA GLU A 177 6.12 7.27 21.46
C GLU A 177 6.56 5.96 22.16
N GLN A 178 5.62 5.08 22.53
CA GLN A 178 5.94 3.76 23.09
C GLN A 178 6.75 2.89 22.11
N PHE A 179 6.39 2.90 20.83
CA PHE A 179 7.17 2.20 19.80
C PHE A 179 8.59 2.78 19.65
N LEU A 180 8.73 4.11 19.62
CA LEU A 180 10.03 4.77 19.55
C LEU A 180 10.93 4.42 20.75
N ARG A 181 10.33 4.28 21.95
CA ARG A 181 11.03 3.83 23.17
C ARG A 181 11.34 2.33 23.20
N LYS A 182 10.99 1.56 22.15
CA LYS A 182 11.07 0.09 22.09
C LYS A 182 10.26 -0.63 23.18
N ASP A 183 9.23 0.03 23.72
CA ASP A 183 8.31 -0.58 24.68
C ASP A 183 7.32 -1.54 23.99
N LYS A 184 7.13 -1.39 22.68
CA LYS A 184 6.31 -2.26 21.83
C LYS A 184 7.10 -2.70 20.61
N SER A 185 6.87 -3.94 20.16
CA SER A 185 7.46 -4.44 18.92
C SER A 185 6.79 -3.85 17.68
N GLN A 186 7.50 -3.81 16.55
CA GLN A 186 6.93 -3.38 15.26
C GLN A 186 5.70 -4.24 14.89
N ASN A 187 5.76 -5.54 15.14
CA ASN A 187 4.67 -6.47 14.84
C ASN A 187 3.40 -6.17 15.65
N GLU A 188 3.54 -5.79 16.92
CA GLU A 188 2.40 -5.37 17.75
C GLU A 188 1.76 -4.09 17.22
N LEU A 189 2.59 -3.15 16.76
CA LEU A 189 2.11 -1.89 16.21
C LEU A 189 1.39 -2.08 14.87
N GLU A 190 1.96 -2.90 13.99
CA GLU A 190 1.32 -3.28 12.72
C GLU A 190 -0.02 -4.00 12.97
N ALA A 191 -0.11 -4.84 13.99
CA ALA A 191 -1.38 -5.48 14.37
C ALA A 191 -2.43 -4.47 14.86
N ILE A 192 -2.03 -3.49 15.68
CA ILE A 192 -2.91 -2.39 16.14
C ILE A 192 -3.39 -1.57 14.94
N ILE A 193 -2.48 -1.17 14.04
CA ILE A 193 -2.78 -0.41 12.83
C ILE A 193 -3.77 -1.19 11.95
N ARG A 194 -3.51 -2.49 11.72
CA ARG A 194 -4.39 -3.34 10.92
C ARG A 194 -5.81 -3.38 11.49
N ILE A 195 -5.97 -3.61 12.81
CA ILE A 195 -7.29 -3.63 13.46
C ILE A 195 -8.02 -2.30 13.28
N LYS A 196 -7.33 -1.17 13.49
CA LYS A 196 -7.93 0.16 13.37
C LYS A 196 -8.31 0.49 11.93
N ILE A 197 -7.49 0.11 10.96
CA ILE A 197 -7.82 0.24 9.54
C ILE A 197 -9.02 -0.63 9.19
N SER A 198 -9.08 -1.90 9.60
CA SER A 198 -10.23 -2.77 9.35
C SER A 198 -11.51 -2.17 9.94
N ASN A 199 -11.46 -1.61 11.15
CA ASN A 199 -12.59 -0.93 11.78
C ASN A 199 -13.05 0.30 10.96
N TYR A 200 -12.11 1.12 10.50
CA TYR A 200 -12.40 2.26 9.62
C TYR A 200 -13.03 1.81 8.29
N ILE A 201 -12.45 0.81 7.63
CA ILE A 201 -12.95 0.23 6.37
C ILE A 201 -14.39 -0.29 6.52
N ASN A 202 -14.70 -0.94 7.64
CA ASN A 202 -16.03 -1.45 7.95
C ASN A 202 -17.04 -0.35 8.33
N SER A 203 -16.57 0.84 8.72
CA SER A 203 -17.44 1.99 9.01
C SER A 203 -17.94 2.70 7.75
N ILE A 204 -17.28 2.50 6.61
CA ILE A 204 -17.66 3.10 5.32
C ILE A 204 -18.86 2.33 4.74
N PRO A 205 -19.93 3.02 4.30
CA PRO A 205 -21.10 2.37 3.68
C PRO A 205 -20.72 1.53 2.45
N SER A 206 -21.30 0.33 2.34
CA SER A 206 -21.04 -0.58 1.22
C SER A 206 -21.31 0.05 -0.15
N GLN A 207 -22.29 0.95 -0.23
CA GLN A 207 -22.64 1.66 -1.45
C GLN A 207 -21.48 2.50 -2.01
N THR A 208 -20.60 3.03 -1.14
CA THR A 208 -19.43 3.80 -1.59
C THR A 208 -18.48 2.93 -2.41
N TYR A 209 -18.29 1.68 -2.00
CA TYR A 209 -17.44 0.72 -2.72
C TYR A 209 -18.08 0.36 -4.07
N THR A 210 -19.38 0.07 -4.10
CA THR A 210 -20.12 -0.21 -5.35
C THR A 210 -20.05 0.96 -6.33
N VAL A 211 -20.19 2.20 -5.86
CA VAL A 211 -20.04 3.38 -6.74
C VAL A 211 -18.64 3.45 -7.35
N VAL A 212 -17.59 3.17 -6.58
CA VAL A 212 -16.22 3.12 -7.12
C VAL A 212 -16.05 1.96 -8.09
N GLU A 213 -16.67 0.81 -7.81
CA GLU A 213 -16.69 -0.35 -8.72
C GLU A 213 -17.31 0.03 -10.07
N ASP A 214 -18.50 0.63 -10.06
CA ASP A 214 -19.19 1.10 -11.27
C ASP A 214 -18.34 2.12 -12.04
N MET A 215 -17.65 3.02 -11.33
CA MET A 215 -16.77 4.02 -11.95
C MET A 215 -15.55 3.41 -12.67
N PHE A 216 -15.06 2.25 -12.23
CA PHE A 216 -13.93 1.55 -12.86
C PHE A 216 -14.34 0.43 -13.80
N GLU A 217 -15.63 0.09 -13.89
CA GLU A 217 -16.14 -0.99 -14.75
C GLU A 217 -15.63 -0.87 -16.19
N PHE A 218 -15.68 0.34 -16.76
CA PHE A 218 -15.23 0.59 -18.13
C PHE A 218 -13.76 0.21 -18.35
N PHE A 219 -12.90 0.51 -17.38
CA PHE A 219 -11.47 0.22 -17.45
C PHE A 219 -11.23 -1.29 -17.55
N TYR A 220 -11.91 -2.07 -16.70
CA TYR A 220 -11.74 -3.53 -16.67
C TYR A 220 -12.35 -4.24 -17.88
N VAL A 221 -13.52 -3.81 -18.36
CA VAL A 221 -14.14 -4.37 -19.57
C VAL A 221 -13.26 -4.09 -20.79
N LEU A 222 -12.77 -2.85 -20.93
CA LEU A 222 -11.87 -2.46 -22.02
C LEU A 222 -10.52 -3.17 -21.94
N ASN A 223 -9.98 -3.35 -20.74
CA ASN A 223 -8.76 -4.13 -20.51
C ASN A 223 -8.97 -5.60 -20.91
N GLY A 224 -10.09 -6.21 -20.50
CA GLY A 224 -10.44 -7.59 -20.84
C GLY A 224 -10.54 -7.83 -22.34
N ILE A 225 -11.16 -6.91 -23.10
CA ILE A 225 -11.24 -7.03 -24.56
C ILE A 225 -9.91 -6.70 -25.24
N ALA A 226 -9.10 -5.75 -24.75
CA ALA A 226 -7.78 -5.43 -25.33
C ALA A 226 -6.77 -6.59 -25.15
N PHE A 227 -6.80 -7.29 -24.03
CA PHE A 227 -5.93 -8.43 -23.73
C PHE A 227 -6.52 -9.80 -24.09
N PHE A 228 -7.67 -9.82 -24.78
CA PHE A 228 -8.19 -11.06 -25.33
C PHE A 228 -7.12 -11.74 -26.22
N PRO A 229 -6.99 -13.08 -26.19
CA PRO A 229 -5.94 -13.81 -26.90
C PRO A 229 -6.19 -13.87 -28.42
N TYR A 230 -6.15 -12.72 -29.09
CA TYR A 230 -6.41 -12.58 -30.53
C TYR A 230 -5.49 -13.45 -31.39
N LYS A 231 -4.20 -13.59 -31.04
CA LYS A 231 -3.26 -14.44 -31.77
C LYS A 231 -3.72 -15.91 -31.79
N SER A 232 -4.08 -16.45 -30.63
CA SER A 232 -4.59 -17.83 -30.51
C SER A 232 -5.99 -18.00 -31.10
N PHE A 233 -6.80 -16.95 -31.10
CA PHE A 233 -8.13 -16.99 -31.66
C PHE A 233 -8.14 -16.91 -33.19
N LEU A 234 -7.32 -16.02 -33.76
CA LEU A 234 -7.21 -15.82 -35.20
C LEU A 234 -6.38 -16.91 -35.89
N SER A 235 -5.51 -17.62 -35.16
CA SER A 235 -4.79 -18.77 -35.72
C SER A 235 -5.71 -19.90 -36.20
N PHE A 236 -6.93 -20.02 -35.64
CA PHE A 236 -7.92 -20.96 -36.17
C PHE A 236 -8.30 -20.63 -37.62
N PHE A 237 -8.26 -19.35 -38.00
CA PHE A 237 -8.58 -18.85 -39.34
C PHE A 237 -7.35 -18.82 -40.25
N ASN A 238 -6.25 -19.48 -39.88
CA ASN A 238 -4.94 -19.39 -40.55
C ASN A 238 -4.44 -17.94 -40.70
N VAL A 239 -4.86 -17.06 -39.79
CA VAL A 239 -4.40 -15.67 -39.74
C VAL A 239 -3.23 -15.60 -38.77
N GLU A 240 -2.03 -15.39 -39.31
CA GLU A 240 -0.84 -15.13 -38.52
C GLU A 240 -0.70 -13.62 -38.26
N LEU A 241 -0.98 -13.23 -37.02
CA LEU A 241 -0.62 -11.90 -36.53
C LEU A 241 0.88 -11.89 -36.22
N LEU A 242 1.69 -11.35 -37.13
CA LEU A 242 3.10 -11.03 -36.86
C LEU A 242 3.16 -9.78 -36.00
N ASP A 243 3.95 -9.81 -34.94
CA ASP A 243 3.99 -8.77 -33.89
C ASP A 243 4.53 -7.40 -34.39
N ASP A 244 4.96 -7.27 -35.65
CA ASP A 244 5.66 -6.11 -36.23
C ASP A 244 5.06 -5.54 -37.54
N VAL A 245 3.86 -5.95 -37.99
CA VAL A 245 3.32 -5.51 -39.30
C VAL A 245 2.04 -4.68 -39.14
N ASP A 246 2.18 -3.36 -39.30
CA ASP A 246 1.08 -2.37 -39.35
C ASP A 246 0.17 -2.49 -40.58
N ASN A 247 0.46 -3.42 -41.51
CA ASN A 247 -0.25 -3.59 -42.78
C ASN A 247 -0.80 -5.01 -42.93
N PHE A 248 -1.76 -5.40 -42.08
CA PHE A 248 -2.63 -6.54 -42.38
C PHE A 248 -3.85 -6.01 -43.16
N ASP A 249 -3.98 -6.38 -44.43
CA ASP A 249 -5.16 -6.05 -45.23
C ASP A 249 -6.15 -7.23 -45.20
N VAL A 250 -7.42 -6.94 -44.90
CA VAL A 250 -8.54 -7.89 -45.02
C VAL A 250 -8.60 -8.51 -46.42
N ALA A 251 -8.08 -7.82 -47.44
CA ALA A 251 -8.01 -8.30 -48.81
C ALA A 251 -7.12 -9.54 -49.00
N ASP A 252 -6.16 -9.80 -48.10
CA ASP A 252 -5.21 -10.92 -48.20
C ASP A 252 -5.73 -12.21 -47.53
N LEU A 253 -6.92 -12.17 -46.94
CA LEU A 253 -7.51 -13.33 -46.29
C LEU A 253 -8.01 -14.37 -47.31
N ASP A 254 -7.59 -15.63 -47.14
CA ASP A 254 -8.09 -16.74 -47.96
C ASP A 254 -9.56 -17.07 -47.63
N GLY A 255 -10.47 -16.61 -48.48
CA GLY A 255 -11.92 -16.83 -48.34
C GLY A 255 -12.37 -18.30 -48.33
N THR A 256 -11.47 -19.27 -48.57
CA THR A 256 -11.77 -20.70 -48.47
C THR A 256 -11.65 -21.25 -47.04
N VAL A 257 -11.01 -20.52 -46.13
CA VAL A 257 -10.82 -20.97 -44.74
C VAL A 257 -12.14 -20.98 -43.97
N SER A 258 -12.38 -22.07 -43.24
CA SER A 258 -13.55 -22.24 -42.39
C SER A 258 -13.25 -23.08 -41.17
N ILE A 259 -13.87 -22.76 -40.04
CA ILE A 259 -13.63 -23.42 -38.74
C ILE A 259 -14.94 -23.82 -38.11
N SER A 260 -14.97 -24.97 -37.44
CA SER A 260 -16.16 -25.41 -36.70
C SER A 260 -16.40 -24.60 -35.44
N PHE A 261 -17.68 -24.44 -35.12
CA PHE A 261 -18.12 -23.84 -33.86
C PHE A 261 -17.52 -24.51 -32.63
N GLU A 262 -17.30 -25.83 -32.69
CA GLU A 262 -16.69 -26.60 -31.60
C GLU A 262 -15.23 -26.20 -31.35
N SER A 263 -14.45 -25.94 -32.40
CA SER A 263 -13.03 -25.60 -32.26
C SER A 263 -12.79 -24.24 -31.59
N VAL A 264 -13.74 -23.32 -31.70
CA VAL A 264 -13.60 -21.95 -31.17
C VAL A 264 -14.47 -21.67 -29.94
N ASP A 265 -15.33 -22.60 -29.52
CA ASP A 265 -16.37 -22.41 -28.48
C ASP A 265 -15.87 -21.68 -27.25
N LYS A 266 -14.71 -22.11 -26.71
CA LYS A 266 -14.08 -21.49 -25.53
C LYS A 266 -13.78 -20.01 -25.71
N TYR A 267 -13.25 -19.62 -26.86
CA TYR A 267 -12.92 -18.22 -27.18
C TYR A 267 -14.17 -17.42 -27.54
N PHE A 268 -15.08 -18.05 -28.28
CA PHE A 268 -16.33 -17.47 -28.75
C PHE A 268 -17.20 -16.97 -27.60
N ARG A 269 -17.37 -17.80 -26.56
CA ARG A 269 -18.15 -17.46 -25.37
C ARG A 269 -17.63 -16.19 -24.69
N CYS A 270 -16.37 -16.20 -24.27
CA CYS A 270 -15.76 -15.08 -23.57
C CYS A 270 -15.76 -13.81 -24.43
N PHE A 271 -15.51 -13.94 -25.74
CA PHE A 271 -15.50 -12.79 -26.64
C PHE A 271 -16.88 -12.13 -26.76
N PHE A 272 -17.95 -12.92 -26.90
CA PHE A 272 -19.30 -12.36 -26.98
C PHE A 272 -19.80 -11.81 -25.64
N GLU A 273 -19.41 -12.36 -24.50
CA GLU A 273 -19.71 -11.78 -23.19
C GLU A 273 -19.06 -10.40 -23.02
N LEU A 274 -17.79 -10.27 -23.42
CA LEU A 274 -17.07 -8.99 -23.43
C LEU A 274 -17.73 -7.97 -24.37
N LEU A 275 -18.02 -8.35 -25.62
CA LEU A 275 -18.71 -7.50 -26.59
C LEU A 275 -20.11 -7.09 -26.12
N HIS A 276 -20.83 -8.01 -25.46
CA HIS A 276 -22.16 -7.74 -24.92
C HIS A 276 -22.13 -6.70 -23.81
N THR A 277 -21.11 -6.77 -22.96
CA THR A 277 -20.90 -5.81 -21.86
C THR A 277 -20.45 -4.47 -22.39
N LEU A 278 -19.49 -4.47 -23.32
CA LEU A 278 -18.93 -3.28 -23.96
C LEU A 278 -19.99 -2.42 -24.64
N ARG A 279 -21.10 -3.01 -25.11
CA ARG A 279 -22.20 -2.28 -25.74
C ARG A 279 -22.84 -1.25 -24.80
N ASP A 280 -22.97 -1.58 -23.53
CA ASP A 280 -23.72 -0.78 -22.56
C ASP A 280 -22.79 0.02 -21.63
N ILE A 281 -21.47 -0.06 -21.84
CA ILE A 281 -20.49 0.57 -20.96
C ILE A 281 -20.45 2.09 -21.17
N GLU A 282 -20.34 2.82 -20.07
CA GLU A 282 -20.11 4.26 -20.06
C GLU A 282 -18.71 4.58 -19.56
N ILE A 283 -18.00 5.44 -20.28
CA ILE A 283 -16.65 5.84 -19.88
C ILE A 283 -16.75 6.88 -18.78
N ASN A 284 -16.16 6.60 -17.62
CA ASN A 284 -16.01 7.60 -16.58
C ASN A 284 -14.79 8.49 -16.89
N GLU A 285 -15.05 9.67 -17.46
CA GLU A 285 -13.98 10.62 -17.81
C GLU A 285 -13.18 11.11 -16.60
N GLU A 286 -13.79 11.23 -15.42
CA GLU A 286 -13.11 11.64 -14.18
C GLU A 286 -12.01 10.63 -13.84
N VAL A 287 -12.36 9.34 -13.83
CA VAL A 287 -11.40 8.25 -13.58
C VAL A 287 -10.31 8.22 -14.64
N LEU A 288 -10.67 8.31 -15.93
CA LEU A 288 -9.67 8.29 -17.01
C LEU A 288 -8.67 9.46 -16.90
N LYS A 289 -9.15 10.67 -16.56
CA LYS A 289 -8.27 11.83 -16.30
C LYS A 289 -7.32 11.58 -15.14
N ILE A 290 -7.83 11.01 -14.04
CA ILE A 290 -7.01 10.67 -12.87
C ILE A 290 -5.93 9.65 -13.22
N ILE A 291 -6.26 8.61 -14.01
CA ILE A 291 -5.28 7.60 -14.45
C ILE A 291 -4.19 8.25 -15.32
N VAL A 292 -4.56 9.04 -16.34
CA VAL A 292 -3.59 9.71 -17.23
C VAL A 292 -2.71 10.68 -16.44
N LYS A 293 -3.30 11.48 -15.54
CA LYS A 293 -2.55 12.36 -14.64
C LYS A 293 -1.52 11.60 -13.81
N ASN A 294 -1.91 10.47 -13.21
CA ASN A 294 -1.00 9.64 -12.41
C ASN A 294 0.12 9.01 -13.25
N TYR A 295 -0.13 8.63 -14.51
CA TYR A 295 0.93 8.18 -15.42
C TYR A 295 2.03 9.23 -15.60
N PHE A 296 1.66 10.48 -15.85
CA PHE A 296 2.64 11.57 -16.01
C PHE A 296 3.36 11.89 -14.69
N LEU A 297 2.65 11.82 -13.55
CA LEU A 297 3.25 12.03 -12.23
C LEU A 297 4.25 10.96 -11.83
N ILE A 298 4.07 9.71 -12.27
CA ILE A 298 4.92 8.59 -11.85
C ILE A 298 6.08 8.36 -12.82
N ILE A 299 5.84 8.52 -14.13
CA ILE A 299 6.80 8.15 -15.18
C ILE A 299 7.53 9.37 -15.75
N LYS A 300 6.91 10.56 -15.75
CA LYS A 300 7.40 11.75 -16.47
C LYS A 300 7.64 12.99 -15.59
N SER A 301 7.49 12.89 -14.28
CA SER A 301 7.84 13.99 -13.38
C SER A 301 9.34 14.01 -13.10
N ASP A 302 9.91 15.21 -12.94
CA ASP A 302 11.25 15.38 -12.37
C ASP A 302 11.27 14.89 -10.91
N GLU A 303 12.47 14.72 -10.31
CA GLU A 303 12.67 14.21 -8.93
C GLU A 303 11.85 14.94 -7.84
N ASN A 304 11.33 16.13 -8.14
CA ASN A 304 10.50 16.94 -7.24
C ASN A 304 8.97 16.70 -7.38
N GLY A 305 8.51 15.82 -8.27
CA GLY A 305 7.09 15.48 -8.41
C GLY A 305 6.20 16.61 -8.95
N ILE A 306 6.80 17.63 -9.58
CA ILE A 306 6.09 18.77 -10.17
C ILE A 306 5.92 18.53 -11.67
N LEU A 307 4.70 18.70 -12.17
CA LEU A 307 4.41 18.63 -13.61
C LEU A 307 4.82 19.95 -14.28
N SER A 308 5.65 19.88 -15.31
CA SER A 308 5.92 21.01 -16.20
C SER A 308 4.67 21.39 -17.01
N GLU A 309 4.63 22.60 -17.58
CA GLU A 309 3.55 23.02 -18.49
C GLU A 309 3.44 22.09 -19.72
N GLU A 310 4.57 21.58 -20.22
CA GLU A 310 4.62 20.58 -21.28
C GLU A 310 3.94 19.26 -20.87
N ASN A 311 4.13 18.82 -19.62
CA ASN A 311 3.46 17.64 -19.08
C ASN A 311 1.95 17.84 -18.96
N LEU A 312 1.47 19.04 -18.63
CA LEU A 312 0.04 19.34 -18.57
C LEU A 312 -0.61 19.29 -19.96
N LEU A 313 0.03 19.86 -20.99
CA LEU A 313 -0.43 19.74 -22.38
C LEU A 313 -0.40 18.27 -22.86
N GLY A 314 0.62 17.52 -22.43
CA GLY A 314 0.73 16.08 -22.67
C GLY A 314 -0.43 15.28 -22.08
N ILE A 315 -0.85 15.57 -20.84
CA ILE A 315 -2.00 14.94 -20.18
C ILE A 315 -3.27 15.12 -21.01
N ASP A 316 -3.57 16.36 -21.44
CA ASP A 316 -4.79 16.64 -22.21
C ASP A 316 -4.78 15.95 -23.58
N SER A 317 -3.63 15.94 -24.26
CA SER A 317 -3.50 15.24 -25.55
C SER A 317 -3.70 13.73 -25.42
N MET A 318 -3.12 13.13 -24.38
CA MET A 318 -3.17 11.69 -24.14
C MET A 318 -4.59 11.27 -23.73
N PHE A 319 -5.21 12.04 -22.84
CA PHE A 319 -6.61 11.86 -22.44
C PHE A 319 -7.55 11.87 -23.67
N LYS A 320 -7.46 12.90 -24.52
CA LYS A 320 -8.31 13.01 -25.73
C LYS A 320 -8.09 11.86 -26.70
N SER A 321 -6.84 11.46 -26.92
CA SER A 321 -6.50 10.36 -27.81
C SER A 321 -7.11 9.04 -27.33
N ILE A 322 -6.87 8.68 -26.06
CA ILE A 322 -7.35 7.43 -25.47
C ILE A 322 -8.88 7.42 -25.40
N LEU A 323 -9.49 8.51 -24.95
CA LEU A 323 -10.95 8.63 -24.92
C LEU A 323 -11.55 8.43 -26.31
N GLY A 324 -10.94 9.03 -27.35
CA GLY A 324 -11.34 8.84 -28.73
C GLY A 324 -11.31 7.37 -29.17
N ILE A 325 -10.23 6.65 -28.85
CA ILE A 325 -10.09 5.21 -29.14
C ILE A 325 -11.15 4.39 -28.40
N MET A 326 -11.35 4.63 -27.11
CA MET A 326 -12.35 3.91 -26.30
C MET A 326 -13.77 4.14 -26.81
N ILE A 327 -14.12 5.38 -27.16
CA ILE A 327 -15.45 5.71 -27.75
C ILE A 327 -15.64 4.97 -29.08
N LYS A 328 -14.62 4.94 -29.95
CA LYS A 328 -14.69 4.20 -31.21
C LYS A 328 -14.96 2.72 -30.96
N ILE A 329 -14.20 2.08 -30.07
CA ILE A 329 -14.38 0.67 -29.69
C ILE A 329 -15.82 0.40 -29.19
N ILE A 330 -16.36 1.24 -28.31
CA ILE A 330 -17.73 1.12 -27.80
C ILE A 330 -18.77 1.36 -28.92
N SER A 331 -18.51 2.31 -29.83
CA SER A 331 -19.41 2.56 -30.96
C SER A 331 -19.46 1.38 -31.93
N PHE A 332 -18.31 0.76 -32.21
CA PHE A 332 -18.23 -0.44 -33.04
C PHE A 332 -18.96 -1.62 -32.39
N SER A 333 -18.80 -1.83 -31.08
CA SER A 333 -19.53 -2.90 -30.38
C SER A 333 -21.05 -2.75 -30.51
N LYS A 334 -21.58 -1.53 -30.64
CA LYS A 334 -23.01 -1.26 -30.84
C LYS A 334 -23.49 -1.57 -32.28
N THR A 335 -22.62 -1.46 -33.28
CA THR A 335 -22.98 -1.64 -34.70
C THR A 335 -22.73 -3.04 -35.23
N LEU A 336 -21.85 -3.82 -34.59
CA LEU A 336 -21.49 -5.17 -35.04
C LEU A 336 -22.67 -6.15 -34.89
N PRO A 337 -22.96 -7.00 -35.90
CA PRO A 337 -24.03 -8.00 -35.84
C PRO A 337 -23.62 -9.26 -35.04
N TYR A 338 -22.79 -9.09 -34.01
CA TYR A 338 -22.25 -10.18 -33.20
C TYR A 338 -23.34 -10.97 -32.46
N LEU A 339 -24.42 -10.30 -32.05
CA LEU A 339 -25.57 -10.93 -31.40
C LEU A 339 -26.30 -11.91 -32.33
N ASP A 340 -26.34 -11.62 -33.62
CA ASP A 340 -26.99 -12.50 -34.58
C ASP A 340 -26.11 -13.70 -34.89
N VAL A 341 -24.78 -13.53 -34.93
CA VAL A 341 -23.84 -14.65 -34.99
C VAL A 341 -23.97 -15.53 -33.75
N PHE A 342 -24.09 -14.95 -32.55
CA PHE A 342 -24.28 -15.68 -31.30
C PHE A 342 -25.59 -16.50 -31.29
N LYS A 343 -26.70 -15.91 -31.76
CA LYS A 343 -27.98 -16.63 -31.90
C LYS A 343 -27.90 -17.80 -32.88
N ILE A 344 -27.20 -17.61 -34.00
CA ILE A 344 -27.00 -18.69 -35.00
C ILE A 344 -26.13 -19.79 -34.41
N TYR A 345 -25.07 -19.43 -33.69
CA TYR A 345 -24.14 -20.37 -33.04
C TYR A 345 -24.86 -21.31 -32.06
N TYR A 346 -25.72 -20.78 -31.19
CA TYR A 346 -26.50 -21.56 -30.23
C TYR A 346 -27.82 -22.10 -30.79
N GLU A 347 -28.06 -21.91 -32.08
CA GLU A 347 -29.32 -22.23 -32.75
C GLU A 347 -30.54 -21.70 -31.98
N ASN A 348 -30.45 -20.50 -31.41
CA ASN A 348 -31.48 -19.92 -30.56
C ASN A 348 -31.68 -18.42 -30.87
N PRO A 349 -32.80 -18.03 -31.51
CA PRO A 349 -33.03 -16.66 -31.96
C PRO A 349 -33.31 -15.65 -30.84
N VAL A 350 -33.55 -16.11 -29.62
CA VAL A 350 -33.88 -15.26 -28.45
C VAL A 350 -32.68 -15.10 -27.52
N LEU A 351 -31.64 -15.92 -27.70
CA LEU A 351 -30.51 -15.97 -26.79
C LEU A 351 -29.69 -14.68 -26.84
N LYS A 352 -29.20 -14.29 -25.67
CA LYS A 352 -28.25 -13.19 -25.48
C LYS A 352 -27.06 -13.68 -24.67
N PRO A 353 -25.84 -13.21 -24.95
CA PRO A 353 -24.69 -13.49 -24.10
C PRO A 353 -24.94 -12.97 -22.68
N LYS A 354 -24.32 -13.59 -21.67
CA LYS A 354 -24.25 -12.98 -20.35
C LYS A 354 -23.37 -11.74 -20.40
N LYS A 355 -23.58 -10.80 -19.48
CA LYS A 355 -22.63 -9.71 -19.27
C LYS A 355 -21.43 -10.26 -18.51
N TYR A 356 -20.24 -9.93 -18.99
CA TYR A 356 -18.99 -10.06 -18.26
C TYR A 356 -19.08 -9.20 -17.02
N VAL A 357 -18.80 -9.80 -15.86
CA VAL A 357 -18.74 -9.09 -14.58
C VAL A 357 -17.25 -9.04 -14.20
N PRO A 358 -16.62 -7.86 -14.20
CA PRO A 358 -15.27 -7.73 -13.71
C PRO A 358 -15.24 -8.06 -12.21
N CYS A 359 -14.41 -9.02 -11.81
CA CYS A 359 -14.21 -9.37 -10.41
C CYS A 359 -13.10 -8.49 -9.83
N PHE A 360 -13.43 -7.43 -9.11
CA PHE A 360 -12.46 -6.72 -8.27
C PHE A 360 -13.11 -6.32 -6.96
N ASP A 361 -12.34 -6.38 -5.88
CA ASP A 361 -12.82 -6.09 -4.53
C ASP A 361 -12.21 -4.77 -4.05
N VAL A 362 -12.95 -3.68 -4.25
CA VAL A 362 -12.48 -2.32 -3.89
C VAL A 362 -12.25 -2.20 -2.39
N LYS A 363 -13.08 -2.87 -1.57
CA LYS A 363 -12.97 -2.81 -0.11
C LYS A 363 -11.65 -3.43 0.35
N SER A 364 -11.36 -4.67 -0.08
CA SER A 364 -10.13 -5.37 0.26
C SER A 364 -8.90 -4.69 -0.37
N PHE A 365 -9.03 -4.11 -1.56
CA PHE A 365 -8.00 -3.27 -2.16
C PHE A 365 -7.67 -2.07 -1.26
N TYR A 366 -8.69 -1.30 -0.86
CA TYR A 366 -8.51 -0.08 -0.07
C TYR A 366 -7.88 -0.36 1.29
N GLU A 367 -8.32 -1.42 1.97
CA GLU A 367 -7.75 -1.86 3.25
C GLU A 367 -6.25 -2.13 3.14
N ASN A 368 -5.85 -2.93 2.14
CA ASN A 368 -4.45 -3.30 1.94
C ASN A 368 -3.59 -2.10 1.55
N VAL A 369 -4.09 -1.23 0.68
CA VAL A 369 -3.37 -0.02 0.26
C VAL A 369 -3.21 0.97 1.41
N LEU A 370 -4.24 1.16 2.25
CA LEU A 370 -4.12 1.99 3.45
C LEU A 370 -3.08 1.43 4.41
N PHE A 371 -3.13 0.12 4.67
CA PHE A 371 -2.17 -0.53 5.57
C PHE A 371 -0.73 -0.33 5.09
N LEU A 372 -0.50 -0.53 3.80
CA LEU A 372 0.79 -0.29 3.15
C LEU A 372 1.25 1.16 3.32
N ASN A 373 0.39 2.13 3.01
CA ASN A 373 0.69 3.56 3.09
C ASN A 373 1.02 3.99 4.53
N VAL A 374 0.20 3.60 5.50
CA VAL A 374 0.40 3.94 6.92
C VAL A 374 1.67 3.31 7.48
N SER A 375 1.93 2.04 7.14
CA SER A 375 3.15 1.35 7.57
C SER A 375 4.41 1.98 6.96
N GLY A 376 4.35 2.41 5.70
CA GLY A 376 5.45 3.11 5.06
C GLY A 376 5.72 4.50 5.68
N GLN A 377 4.66 5.24 6.06
CA GLN A 377 4.82 6.50 6.79
C GLN A 377 5.49 6.30 8.15
N LEU A 378 5.18 5.20 8.85
CA LEU A 378 5.81 4.86 10.12
C LEU A 378 7.33 4.72 9.98
N VAL A 379 7.80 3.99 8.98
CA VAL A 379 9.25 3.81 8.75
C VAL A 379 9.90 5.13 8.32
N LYS A 380 9.30 5.84 7.37
CA LYS A 380 9.82 7.12 6.84
C LYS A 380 9.95 8.19 7.94
N ASN A 381 8.97 8.27 8.84
CA ASN A 381 8.95 9.25 9.90
C ASN A 381 9.72 8.81 11.15
N TYR A 382 10.26 7.59 11.20
CA TYR A 382 10.91 7.03 12.40
C TYR A 382 12.04 7.92 12.89
N SER A 383 13.03 8.21 12.04
CA SER A 383 14.22 8.99 12.43
C SER A 383 13.84 10.41 12.90
N LYS A 384 12.99 11.09 12.13
CA LYS A 384 12.51 12.44 12.48
C LYS A 384 11.75 12.44 13.79
N SER A 385 10.86 11.47 14.00
CA SER A 385 10.05 11.36 15.22
C SER A 385 10.91 11.00 16.42
N LEU A 386 11.91 10.13 16.23
CA LEU A 386 12.90 9.78 17.24
C LEU A 386 13.71 11.00 17.68
N THR A 387 14.17 11.84 16.75
CA THR A 387 14.88 13.08 17.09
C THR A 387 13.99 14.06 17.87
N VAL A 388 12.72 14.21 17.47
CA VAL A 388 11.76 15.07 18.19
C VAL A 388 11.54 14.55 19.61
N LEU A 389 11.34 13.24 19.77
CA LEU A 389 11.17 12.61 21.08
C LEU A 389 12.43 12.75 21.92
N LEU A 390 13.62 12.49 21.38
CA LEU A 390 14.90 12.67 22.05
C LEU A 390 15.05 14.09 22.61
N ASN A 391 14.74 15.11 21.80
CA ASN A 391 14.83 16.51 22.21
C ASN A 391 13.85 16.85 23.34
N LYS A 392 12.63 16.29 23.30
CA LYS A 392 11.63 16.44 24.37
C LYS A 392 12.13 15.82 25.67
N GLU A 393 12.59 14.57 25.62
CA GLU A 393 13.12 13.85 26.78
C GLU A 393 14.35 14.53 27.39
N LEU A 394 15.28 14.98 26.53
CA LEU A 394 16.48 15.69 26.97
C LEU A 394 16.14 17.00 27.67
N LYS A 395 15.17 17.76 27.13
CA LYS A 395 14.69 19.02 27.73
C LYS A 395 13.96 18.79 29.05
N ASP A 396 13.19 17.72 29.16
CA ASP A 396 12.45 17.37 30.37
C ASP A 396 13.39 16.91 31.49
N LEU A 397 14.48 16.21 31.16
CA LEU A 397 15.44 15.68 32.14
C LEU A 397 16.55 16.66 32.51
N ILE A 398 17.12 17.40 31.54
CA ILE A 398 18.33 18.22 31.70
C ILE A 398 18.05 19.70 31.47
N LYS A 399 18.38 20.55 32.44
CA LYS A 399 18.18 22.00 32.37
C LYS A 399 19.01 22.67 31.26
N ASN A 400 20.27 22.26 31.09
CA ASN A 400 21.19 22.84 30.09
C ASN A 400 21.26 22.02 28.79
N TYR A 401 20.15 21.41 28.37
CA TYR A 401 20.11 20.54 27.20
C TYR A 401 20.62 21.20 25.89
N SER A 402 20.52 22.53 25.79
CA SER A 402 21.00 23.31 24.64
C SER A 402 22.51 23.18 24.39
N VAL A 403 23.30 23.01 25.45
CA VAL A 403 24.76 22.80 25.38
C VAL A 403 25.06 21.44 24.75
N ILE A 404 24.28 20.41 25.10
CA ILE A 404 24.42 19.06 24.55
C ILE A 404 24.02 19.05 23.07
N MET A 405 22.95 19.76 22.69
CA MET A 405 22.46 19.75 21.31
C MET A 405 23.36 20.51 20.34
N ASN A 406 23.91 21.65 20.76
CA ASN A 406 24.71 22.58 19.92
C ASN A 406 26.22 22.44 20.15
N LEU A 407 26.66 21.28 20.61
CA LEU A 407 28.03 21.04 21.08
C LEU A 407 29.09 21.21 19.98
N ASP A 408 28.71 20.94 18.74
CA ASP A 408 29.48 21.16 17.51
C ASP A 408 29.86 22.64 17.27
N ASN A 409 29.10 23.56 17.85
CA ASN A 409 29.36 25.00 17.77
C ASN A 409 30.07 25.56 19.01
N ILE A 410 30.27 24.72 20.03
CA ILE A 410 30.79 25.12 21.35
C ILE A 410 32.17 24.52 21.59
N ILE A 411 32.41 23.29 21.17
CA ILE A 411 33.65 22.55 21.45
C ILE A 411 34.37 22.23 20.14
N PHE A 412 35.67 22.47 20.09
CA PHE A 412 36.58 22.22 18.98
C PHE A 412 36.01 22.70 17.63
N LYS A 413 35.41 23.90 17.62
CA LYS A 413 34.73 24.46 16.46
C LYS A 413 35.63 24.47 15.22
N GLY A 414 35.16 23.84 14.15
CA GLY A 414 35.90 23.73 12.88
C GLY A 414 36.82 22.50 12.79
N MET A 415 36.98 21.75 13.89
CA MET A 415 37.58 20.43 13.89
C MET A 415 36.49 19.44 13.43
N GLY A 416 36.66 18.78 12.29
CA GLY A 416 35.67 17.87 11.68
C GLY A 416 35.47 16.56 12.46
N LEU A 417 35.06 16.67 13.73
CA LEU A 417 34.93 15.58 14.68
C LEU A 417 33.55 14.94 14.62
N GLU A 418 33.50 13.67 15.03
CA GLU A 418 32.23 13.00 15.34
C GLU A 418 31.78 13.39 16.76
N TYR A 419 30.80 14.27 16.86
CA TYR A 419 30.33 14.83 18.14
C TYR A 419 29.39 13.90 18.94
N SER A 420 28.97 12.76 18.39
CA SER A 420 28.06 11.81 19.05
C SER A 420 28.55 11.40 20.45
N ASN A 421 29.82 10.99 20.55
CA ASN A 421 30.45 10.59 21.81
C ASN A 421 30.59 11.78 22.79
N LEU A 422 30.92 12.97 22.28
CA LEU A 422 31.01 14.18 23.10
C LEU A 422 29.66 14.56 23.71
N LYS A 423 28.57 14.48 22.92
CA LYS A 423 27.21 14.70 23.40
C LYS A 423 26.84 13.71 24.51
N LYS A 424 27.24 12.45 24.41
CA LYS A 424 27.06 11.44 25.47
C LYS A 424 27.82 11.80 26.74
N LEU A 425 29.09 12.19 26.64
CA LEU A 425 29.88 12.59 27.82
C LEU A 425 29.26 13.81 28.52
N TYR A 426 28.83 14.82 27.76
CA TYR A 426 28.18 16.01 28.30
C TYR A 426 26.84 15.68 28.95
N PHE A 427 26.06 14.80 28.33
CA PHE A 427 24.84 14.27 28.95
C PHE A 427 25.14 13.56 30.26
N LEU A 428 26.16 12.68 30.33
CA LEU A 428 26.54 11.98 31.55
C LEU A 428 26.91 12.98 32.67
N ASN A 429 27.71 13.99 32.36
CA ASN A 429 28.09 15.04 33.31
C ASN A 429 26.86 15.78 33.85
N GLU A 430 25.97 16.24 32.97
CA GLU A 430 24.76 16.96 33.37
C GLU A 430 23.79 16.06 34.15
N PHE A 431 23.67 14.79 33.76
CA PHE A 431 22.89 13.79 34.48
C PHE A 431 23.43 13.59 35.90
N PHE A 432 24.74 13.39 36.07
CA PHE A 432 25.30 13.22 37.40
C PHE A 432 25.09 14.47 38.26
N LYS A 433 25.36 15.66 37.70
CA LYS A 433 25.31 16.94 38.41
C LYS A 433 23.91 17.35 38.84
N TYR A 434 22.91 17.18 37.97
CA TYR A 434 21.56 17.72 38.19
C TYR A 434 20.50 16.67 38.50
N VAL A 435 20.76 15.40 38.19
CA VAL A 435 19.80 14.30 38.39
C VAL A 435 20.29 13.36 39.48
N TYR A 436 21.45 12.73 39.30
CA TYR A 436 21.94 11.74 40.26
C TYR A 436 22.25 12.36 41.62
N ASP A 437 23.11 13.38 41.65
CA ASP A 437 23.58 14.02 42.89
C ASP A 437 22.44 14.70 43.67
N VAL A 438 21.46 15.23 42.95
CA VAL A 438 20.35 16.00 43.54
C VAL A 438 19.14 15.11 43.89
N LYS A 439 18.77 14.17 43.02
CA LYS A 439 17.50 13.44 43.11
C LYS A 439 17.65 11.97 43.48
N MET A 440 18.74 11.29 43.08
CA MET A 440 18.83 9.82 43.21
C MET A 440 19.72 9.36 44.38
N MET A 441 20.81 10.07 44.65
CA MET A 441 21.85 9.65 45.59
C MET A 441 21.32 9.45 47.02
N GLU A 442 20.47 10.35 47.49
CA GLU A 442 19.86 10.24 48.82
C GLU A 442 18.85 9.08 48.91
N ILE A 443 18.09 8.85 47.85
CA ILE A 443 17.13 7.75 47.79
C ILE A 443 17.86 6.40 47.78
N LEU A 444 18.92 6.27 46.96
CA LEU A 444 19.80 5.10 46.95
C LEU A 444 20.33 4.79 48.36
N ARG A 445 20.85 5.80 49.06
CA ARG A 445 21.33 5.68 50.44
C ARG A 445 20.23 5.26 51.41
N THR A 446 19.03 5.81 51.25
CA THR A 446 17.88 5.47 52.12
C THR A 446 17.43 4.03 51.89
N VAL A 447 17.36 3.57 50.65
CA VAL A 447 17.06 2.17 50.33
C VAL A 447 18.12 1.25 50.95
N ASN A 448 19.41 1.60 50.82
CA ASN A 448 20.52 0.81 51.35
C ASN A 448 20.56 0.75 52.88
N ASN A 449 20.25 1.86 53.56
CA ASN A 449 20.43 2.01 55.00
C ASN A 449 19.16 1.91 55.83
N VAL A 450 17.98 1.85 55.21
CA VAL A 450 16.69 1.75 55.91
C VAL A 450 15.89 0.55 55.40
N VAL A 451 15.72 0.40 54.09
CA VAL A 451 14.88 -0.66 53.51
C VAL A 451 15.58 -2.01 53.55
N LEU A 452 16.87 -2.05 53.21
CA LEU A 452 17.66 -3.28 53.10
C LEU A 452 18.45 -3.65 54.37
N VAL A 453 18.22 -2.96 55.50
CA VAL A 453 18.99 -3.17 56.75
C VAL A 453 18.99 -4.62 57.20
N ASN A 454 17.84 -5.28 57.05
CA ASN A 454 17.63 -6.65 57.53
C ASN A 454 17.95 -7.72 56.47
N ASN A 455 18.44 -7.32 55.28
CA ASN A 455 18.83 -8.24 54.21
C ASN A 455 20.27 -7.93 53.75
N THR A 456 21.23 -8.50 54.48
CA THR A 456 22.68 -8.20 54.34
C THR A 456 23.21 -8.47 52.94
N ASP A 457 22.74 -9.53 52.29
CA ASP A 457 23.23 -9.94 50.98
C ASP A 457 22.78 -8.95 49.90
N LEU A 458 21.50 -8.61 49.86
CA LEU A 458 20.97 -7.58 48.96
C LEU A 458 21.61 -6.22 49.23
N ARG A 459 21.75 -5.85 50.51
CA ARG A 459 22.40 -4.60 50.91
C ARG A 459 23.84 -4.51 50.38
N SER A 460 24.62 -5.59 50.47
CA SER A 460 25.99 -5.62 49.98
C SER A 460 26.08 -5.38 48.46
N LEU A 461 25.13 -5.94 47.68
CA LEU A 461 25.06 -5.78 46.23
C LEU A 461 24.67 -4.35 45.81
N TYR A 462 23.77 -3.70 46.55
CA TYR A 462 23.42 -2.31 46.29
C TYR A 462 24.52 -1.33 46.72
N ILE A 463 25.20 -1.57 47.85
CA ILE A 463 26.35 -0.76 48.28
C ILE A 463 27.48 -0.84 47.25
N LYS A 464 27.74 -2.04 46.71
CA LYS A 464 28.71 -2.21 45.63
C LYS A 464 28.32 -1.37 44.41
N LEU A 465 27.06 -1.44 43.98
CA LEU A 465 26.56 -0.66 42.84
C LEU A 465 26.64 0.86 43.09
N GLU A 466 26.31 1.33 44.29
CA GLU A 466 26.46 2.74 44.68
C GLU A 466 27.93 3.19 44.59
N ARG A 467 28.87 2.34 45.03
CA ARG A 467 30.30 2.61 44.92
C ARG A 467 30.76 2.65 43.46
N ASP A 468 30.33 1.70 42.64
CA ASP A 468 30.70 1.63 41.23
C ASP A 468 30.16 2.84 40.46
N ILE A 469 28.91 3.27 40.72
CA ILE A 469 28.35 4.51 40.16
C ILE A 469 29.12 5.74 40.65
N SER A 470 29.55 5.77 41.92
CA SER A 470 30.34 6.89 42.46
C SER A 470 31.72 7.02 41.83
N VAL A 471 32.37 5.89 41.49
CA VAL A 471 33.64 5.87 40.74
C VAL A 471 33.41 6.38 39.33
N LEU A 472 32.39 5.85 38.63
CA LEU A 472 32.01 6.30 37.29
C LEU A 472 31.73 7.80 37.24
N ARG A 473 30.96 8.31 38.21
CA ARG A 473 30.68 9.75 38.33
C ARG A 473 31.95 10.58 38.39
N LYS A 474 32.94 10.14 39.17
CA LYS A 474 34.22 10.84 39.27
C LYS A 474 34.97 10.82 37.94
N GLU A 475 35.07 9.65 37.29
CA GLU A 475 35.74 9.53 35.98
C GLU A 475 35.08 10.40 34.91
N VAL A 476 33.74 10.50 34.91
CA VAL A 476 33.00 11.39 34.00
C VAL A 476 33.33 12.86 34.25
N TYR A 477 33.34 13.30 35.51
CA TYR A 477 33.70 14.69 35.85
C TYR A 477 35.14 15.02 35.51
N ASP A 478 36.08 14.12 35.81
CA ASP A 478 37.51 14.31 35.53
C ASP A 478 37.73 14.46 34.01
N LEU A 479 37.16 13.56 33.19
CA LEU A 479 37.29 13.61 31.73
C LEU A 479 36.57 14.83 31.12
N TYR A 480 35.37 15.16 31.62
CA TYR A 480 34.63 16.35 31.18
C TYR A 480 35.43 17.64 31.43
N PHE A 481 36.07 17.75 32.59
CA PHE A 481 36.90 18.90 32.94
C PHE A 481 38.15 18.97 32.06
N GLU A 482 38.85 17.85 31.85
CA GLU A 482 40.02 17.79 30.99
C GLU A 482 39.68 18.19 29.54
N LEU A 483 38.53 17.74 29.04
CA LEU A 483 38.06 18.07 27.70
C LEU A 483 37.76 19.55 27.52
N ASN A 484 37.10 20.18 28.50
CA ASN A 484 36.87 21.62 28.49
C ASN A 484 38.16 22.43 28.58
N TYR A 485 39.10 22.00 29.42
CA TYR A 485 40.41 22.63 29.52
C TYR A 485 41.15 22.56 28.18
N LYS A 486 41.12 21.41 27.50
CA LYS A 486 41.70 21.24 26.15
C LYS A 486 41.00 22.08 25.09
N ASN A 487 39.69 22.27 25.20
CA ASN A 487 38.94 23.16 24.32
C ASN A 487 39.36 24.62 24.50
N GLU A 488 39.49 25.10 25.73
CA GLU A 488 39.98 26.46 26.01
C GLU A 488 41.40 26.67 25.51
N GLU A 489 42.28 25.66 25.63
CA GLU A 489 43.60 25.69 25.00
C GLU A 489 43.46 25.83 23.47
N TYR A 490 42.65 24.99 22.83
CA TYR A 490 42.41 25.03 21.39
C TYR A 490 41.90 26.40 20.91
N GLU A 491 40.92 27.00 21.58
CA GLU A 491 40.36 28.30 21.18
C GLU A 491 41.40 29.42 21.27
N LYS A 492 42.18 29.47 22.36
CA LYS A 492 43.28 30.44 22.52
C LYS A 492 44.31 30.32 21.40
N TYR A 493 44.66 29.09 21.02
CA TYR A 493 45.59 28.83 19.91
C TYR A 493 45.03 29.17 18.53
N ASN A 494 43.71 29.14 18.35
CA ASN A 494 43.07 29.43 17.06
C ASN A 494 42.96 30.95 16.79
N GLU A 495 43.04 31.79 17.82
CA GLU A 495 43.02 33.26 17.72
C GLU A 495 44.42 33.85 17.41
N ASP A 496 45.50 33.15 17.78
CA ASP A 496 46.87 33.56 17.49
C ASP A 496 47.27 33.15 16.04
N TYR A 497 47.30 34.13 15.14
CA TYR A 497 47.53 34.02 13.68
C TYR A 497 48.93 33.51 13.23
N ASN A 498 49.56 32.56 13.93
CA ASN A 498 50.79 31.91 13.46
C ASN A 498 50.66 30.38 13.44
N ILE A 499 50.66 29.87 12.21
CA ILE A 499 50.39 28.50 11.81
C ILE A 499 51.43 27.53 12.38
N ASP A 500 50.98 26.63 13.25
CA ASP A 500 51.56 25.30 13.40
C ASP A 500 50.43 24.27 13.55
N ASP A 501 50.15 23.55 12.45
CA ASP A 501 49.13 22.47 12.41
C ASP A 501 49.45 21.34 13.42
N SER A 502 50.70 21.22 13.87
CA SER A 502 51.16 20.19 14.81
C SER A 502 50.41 20.19 16.15
N TYR A 503 49.97 21.35 16.65
CA TYR A 503 49.26 21.41 17.94
C TYR A 503 47.79 21.01 17.82
N LYS A 504 47.12 21.42 16.73
CA LYS A 504 45.76 20.96 16.40
C LYS A 504 45.74 19.45 16.22
N ASP A 505 46.75 18.90 15.53
CA ASP A 505 46.90 17.46 15.35
C ASP A 505 47.12 16.72 16.67
N LYS A 506 47.87 17.28 17.62
CA LYS A 506 48.05 16.70 18.96
C LYS A 506 46.76 16.67 19.78
N ILE A 507 45.94 17.72 19.70
CA ILE A 507 44.63 17.75 20.36
C ILE A 507 43.69 16.73 19.71
N LEU A 508 43.71 16.63 18.37
CA LEU A 508 42.96 15.61 17.64
C LEU A 508 43.40 14.20 18.04
N GLU A 509 44.70 13.95 18.12
CA GLU A 509 45.26 12.64 18.50
C GLU A 509 44.90 12.27 19.94
N TRP A 510 44.97 13.24 20.86
CA TRP A 510 44.49 13.05 22.24
C TRP A 510 42.99 12.73 22.25
N TYR A 511 42.18 13.51 21.54
CA TYR A 511 40.73 13.26 21.44
C TYR A 511 40.43 11.85 20.91
N LEU A 512 41.08 11.45 19.82
CA LEU A 512 40.90 10.13 19.20
C LEU A 512 41.26 8.99 20.18
N ARG A 513 42.25 9.18 21.05
CA ARG A 513 42.57 8.22 22.12
C ARG A 513 41.48 8.17 23.19
N GLU A 514 40.93 9.32 23.58
CA GLU A 514 39.91 9.41 24.62
C GLU A 514 38.49 8.99 24.17
N ILE A 515 38.23 8.86 22.86
CA ILE A 515 36.96 8.32 22.37
C ILE A 515 36.66 6.94 22.98
N GLU A 516 37.67 6.06 23.10
CA GLU A 516 37.48 4.74 23.70
C GLU A 516 37.19 4.83 25.21
N THR A 517 37.77 5.82 25.89
CA THR A 517 37.44 6.12 27.28
C THR A 517 35.98 6.55 27.40
N VAL A 518 35.50 7.47 26.54
CA VAL A 518 34.10 7.91 26.54
C VAL A 518 33.15 6.74 26.29
N LYS A 519 33.45 5.87 25.32
CA LYS A 519 32.65 4.66 25.05
C LYS A 519 32.61 3.74 26.26
N ARG A 520 33.73 3.55 26.95
CA ARG A 520 33.81 2.76 28.19
C ARG A 520 32.93 3.35 29.29
N LEU A 521 32.97 4.67 29.49
CA LEU A 521 32.15 5.36 30.49
C LEU A 521 30.65 5.23 30.17
N VAL A 522 30.28 5.41 28.90
CA VAL A 522 28.91 5.18 28.39
C VAL A 522 28.45 3.75 28.65
N PHE A 523 29.28 2.76 28.34
CA PHE A 523 28.96 1.35 28.58
C PHE A 523 28.78 1.05 30.07
N ASN A 524 29.69 1.54 30.91
CA ASN A 524 29.60 1.37 32.37
C ASN A 524 28.32 2.02 32.92
N PHE A 525 27.98 3.23 32.45
CA PHE A 525 26.73 3.89 32.81
C PHE A 525 25.52 3.02 32.47
N MET A 526 25.40 2.57 31.21
CA MET A 526 24.29 1.73 30.78
C MET A 526 24.19 0.46 31.63
N SER A 527 25.31 -0.23 31.86
CA SER A 527 25.37 -1.46 32.65
C SER A 527 24.90 -1.24 34.09
N TYR A 528 25.44 -0.21 34.78
CA TYR A 528 25.10 0.06 36.18
C TYR A 528 23.65 0.51 36.35
N PHE A 529 23.12 1.33 35.45
CA PHE A 529 21.75 1.81 35.55
C PHE A 529 20.72 0.76 35.08
N ILE A 530 21.09 -0.17 34.19
CA ILE A 530 20.28 -1.37 33.90
C ILE A 530 20.23 -2.30 35.13
N ASP A 531 21.37 -2.55 35.79
CA ASP A 531 21.41 -3.34 37.04
C ASP A 531 20.58 -2.68 38.15
N LEU A 532 20.70 -1.35 38.30
CA LEU A 532 19.90 -0.58 39.25
C LEU A 532 18.40 -0.70 38.98
N ARG A 533 18.00 -0.59 37.71
CA ARG A 533 16.61 -0.76 37.28
C ARG A 533 16.07 -2.15 37.65
N GLY A 534 16.81 -3.21 37.31
CA GLY A 534 16.42 -4.59 37.60
C GLY A 534 16.26 -4.83 39.10
N LYS A 535 17.21 -4.32 39.89
CA LYS A 535 17.18 -4.39 41.35
C LYS A 535 15.97 -3.67 41.96
N TYR A 536 15.61 -2.47 41.46
CA TYR A 536 14.44 -1.74 41.93
C TYR A 536 13.11 -2.39 41.55
N ILE A 537 12.99 -2.94 40.33
CA ILE A 537 11.80 -3.72 39.92
C ILE A 537 11.64 -4.92 40.85
N ALA A 538 12.70 -5.68 41.10
CA ALA A 538 12.66 -6.81 42.03
C ALA A 538 12.26 -6.40 43.45
N LEU A 539 12.63 -5.19 43.89
CA LEU A 539 12.24 -4.65 45.20
C LEU A 539 10.75 -4.28 45.27
N LEU A 540 10.16 -3.80 44.17
CA LEU A 540 8.73 -3.54 44.04
C LEU A 540 7.90 -4.82 43.96
N GLU A 541 8.36 -5.80 43.20
CA GLU A 541 7.70 -7.11 43.04
C GLU A 541 7.74 -7.91 44.35
N ASN A 542 8.86 -7.85 45.09
CA ASN A 542 9.01 -8.48 46.40
C ASN A 542 8.50 -7.58 47.54
N ASN A 543 7.32 -6.97 47.38
CA ASN A 543 6.57 -6.22 48.40
C ASN A 543 6.17 -7.14 49.59
N ASN A 544 7.16 -7.73 50.25
CA ASN A 544 7.06 -8.52 51.45
C ASN A 544 6.57 -7.62 52.58
N ALA A 545 5.74 -8.18 53.45
CA ALA A 545 5.27 -7.58 54.71
C ALA A 545 6.40 -6.94 55.56
N PHE A 546 7.66 -7.28 55.29
CA PHE A 546 8.87 -6.71 55.89
C PHE A 546 9.17 -5.26 55.49
N ILE A 547 8.83 -4.83 54.28
CA ILE A 547 9.03 -3.44 53.83
C ILE A 547 7.96 -2.53 54.45
N GLN A 548 6.72 -3.03 54.59
CA GLN A 548 5.67 -2.36 55.37
C GLN A 548 6.01 -2.26 56.86
N SER A 549 6.62 -3.29 57.47
CA SER A 549 7.01 -3.22 58.88
C SER A 549 8.18 -2.26 59.11
N ALA A 550 9.16 -2.17 58.20
CA ALA A 550 10.27 -1.21 58.28
C ALA A 550 9.82 0.26 58.11
N LEU A 551 8.85 0.52 57.23
CA LEU A 551 8.23 1.84 57.07
C LEU A 551 7.34 2.21 58.28
N ASN A 552 6.69 1.23 58.91
CA ASN A 552 5.89 1.46 60.12
C ASN A 552 6.73 1.58 61.41
N LEU A 553 7.94 1.02 61.46
CA LEU A 553 8.85 1.11 62.61
C LEU A 553 9.61 2.45 62.68
N SER A 554 9.65 3.23 61.59
CA SER A 554 10.43 4.48 61.50
C SER A 554 9.61 5.77 61.64
N HIS A 555 8.27 5.73 61.60
CA HIS A 555 7.44 6.93 61.76
C HIS A 555 6.39 6.80 62.89
N LYS A 556 6.79 7.17 64.11
CA LYS A 556 5.91 7.91 65.03
C LYS A 556 5.97 9.39 64.63
N LEU A 557 5.31 9.77 63.54
CA LEU A 557 5.12 11.18 63.20
C LEU A 557 3.66 11.44 62.85
N SER A 558 3.15 12.51 63.43
CA SER A 558 1.76 12.92 63.53
C SER A 558 1.07 13.08 62.18
N THR A 559 -0.17 12.61 62.13
CA THR A 559 -1.16 12.91 61.11
C THR A 559 -1.51 14.40 61.17
N ASP A 560 -1.09 15.16 60.17
CA ASP A 560 -1.96 16.08 59.43
C ASP A 560 -1.25 16.55 58.14
N ASP A 561 -2.00 16.46 57.03
CA ASP A 561 -1.83 17.14 55.74
C ASP A 561 -0.64 16.87 54.78
N ASN A 562 0.03 15.72 54.84
CA ASN A 562 0.93 15.31 53.75
C ASN A 562 0.41 14.07 53.02
N VAL A 563 0.16 14.21 51.70
CA VAL A 563 -0.10 13.09 50.78
C VAL A 563 0.94 12.01 51.06
N LYS A 564 0.51 10.81 51.48
CA LYS A 564 1.41 9.70 51.85
C LYS A 564 2.29 9.31 50.67
N ILE A 565 3.49 9.88 50.57
CA ILE A 565 4.52 9.47 49.60
C ILE A 565 4.96 8.05 49.99
N SER A 566 4.58 7.06 49.18
CA SER A 566 4.97 5.66 49.40
C SER A 566 6.35 5.38 48.79
N LEU A 567 7.07 4.39 49.33
CA LEU A 567 8.33 3.94 48.74
C LEU A 567 8.16 3.50 47.28
N SER A 568 7.01 2.90 46.94
CA SER A 568 6.66 2.55 45.56
C SER A 568 6.68 3.78 44.65
N TYR A 569 5.97 4.84 45.05
CA TYR A 569 5.92 6.09 44.27
C TYR A 569 7.31 6.71 44.05
N VAL A 570 8.19 6.64 45.05
CA VAL A 570 9.56 7.14 44.95
C VAL A 570 10.41 6.29 44.01
N ILE A 571 10.32 4.96 44.10
CA ILE A 571 11.05 4.03 43.23
C ILE A 571 10.54 4.12 41.78
N ASP A 572 9.22 4.25 41.57
CA ASP A 572 8.63 4.40 40.24
C ASP A 572 9.15 5.67 39.54
N ASN A 573 9.28 6.77 40.27
CA ASN A 573 9.91 8.00 39.76
C ASN A 573 11.38 7.80 39.38
N ILE A 574 12.14 7.04 40.18
CA ILE A 574 13.52 6.69 39.85
C ILE A 574 13.59 5.81 38.60
N LEU A 575 12.74 4.79 38.50
CA LEU A 575 12.68 3.91 37.34
C LEU A 575 12.35 4.69 36.06
N PHE A 576 11.46 5.68 36.15
CA PHE A 576 11.17 6.60 35.05
C PHE A 576 12.41 7.39 34.63
N ILE A 577 13.12 8.02 35.57
CA ILE A 577 14.36 8.76 35.30
C ILE A 577 15.42 7.87 34.66
N ILE A 578 15.61 6.66 35.17
CA ILE A 578 16.58 5.69 34.62
C ILE A 578 16.20 5.34 33.19
N LYS A 579 14.93 4.99 32.95
CA LYS A 579 14.45 4.64 31.61
C LYS A 579 14.66 5.78 30.62
N GLN A 580 14.33 7.00 31.02
CA GLN A 580 14.52 8.21 30.23
C GLN A 580 16.00 8.45 29.91
N ALA A 581 16.88 8.30 30.90
CA ALA A 581 18.33 8.50 30.72
C ALA A 581 18.95 7.45 29.79
N LEU A 582 18.58 6.18 29.93
CA LEU A 582 19.03 5.10 29.04
C LEU A 582 18.56 5.34 27.59
N PHE A 583 17.30 5.76 27.41
CA PHE A 583 16.77 6.11 26.08
C PHE A 583 17.54 7.27 25.44
N ILE A 584 17.81 8.34 26.18
CA ILE A 584 18.59 9.48 25.68
C ILE A 584 19.99 9.04 25.26
N LEU A 585 20.68 8.27 26.10
CA LEU A 585 22.06 7.85 25.85
C LEU A 585 22.19 6.92 24.63
N GLU A 586 21.19 6.08 24.39
CA GLU A 586 21.16 5.17 23.24
C GLU A 586 20.94 5.93 21.92
N ASN A 587 20.23 7.06 21.95
CA ASN A 587 19.78 7.78 20.76
C ASN A 587 20.49 9.13 20.51
N LEU A 588 21.37 9.57 21.42
CA LEU A 588 22.41 10.59 21.17
C LEU A 588 23.53 10.03 20.28
#